data_AF-A0A9D6F9D5-F1
#
_entry.id   AF-A0A9D6F9D5-F1
#
_cell.length_a   1.000
_cell.length_b   1.000
_cell.length_c   1.000
_cell.angle_alpha   90.00
_cell.angle_beta   90.00
_cell.angle_gamma   90.00
#
_symmetry.space_group_name_H-M   'P 1'
#
loop_
_entity.id
_entity.type
_entity.pdbx_description
1 polymer ?
#
loop_
_entity_poly.entity_id
_entity_poly.type
_entity_poly.pdbx_seq_one_letter_code
_entity_poly.pdbx_strand_id
1 'polypeptide(L)' 'MKKARKTNKRAAPQKAHIALKVNGEPVEVAFAPHKTLLEVLREDLGLTGT' A
#
# COMPACT_ATOMS: atom_id res chain seq x y z
N MET A 1 2.62 43.74 -5.31
CA MET A 1 1.92 42.52 -4.84
C MET A 1 2.13 41.41 -5.86
N LYS A 2 2.85 40.32 -5.52
CA LYS A 2 3.04 39.16 -6.43
C LYS A 2 2.30 37.95 -5.84
N LYS A 3 1.26 37.44 -6.51
CA LYS A 3 0.51 36.26 -6.08
C LYS A 3 1.33 35.00 -6.37
N ALA A 4 1.65 34.22 -5.34
CA ALA A 4 2.31 32.93 -5.48
C ALA A 4 1.38 31.91 -6.14
N ARG A 5 1.83 31.28 -7.22
CA ARG A 5 1.11 30.23 -7.95
C ARG A 5 1.15 28.94 -7.13
N LYS A 6 0.01 28.54 -6.55
CA LYS A 6 -0.14 27.29 -5.80
C LYS A 6 -0.07 26.11 -6.79
N THR A 7 1.06 25.41 -6.84
CA THR A 7 1.19 24.18 -7.63
C THR A 7 0.29 23.10 -7.04
N ASN A 8 -0.69 22.63 -7.80
CA ASN A 8 -1.62 21.58 -7.37
C ASN A 8 -0.90 20.23 -7.37
N LYS A 9 -0.23 19.89 -6.26
CA LYS A 9 0.43 18.59 -6.08
C LYS A 9 -0.67 17.57 -5.84
N ARG A 10 -0.94 16.68 -6.82
CA ARG A 10 -1.87 15.57 -6.63
C ARG A 10 -1.42 14.77 -5.40
N ALA A 11 -2.32 14.59 -4.43
CA ALA A 11 -2.05 13.78 -3.26
C ALA A 11 -1.64 12.37 -3.72
N ALA A 12 -0.59 11.81 -3.12
CA ALA A 12 -0.22 10.43 -3.39
C ALA A 12 -1.41 9.51 -3.02
N PRO A 13 -1.63 8.41 -3.75
CA PRO A 13 -2.68 7.46 -3.41
C PRO A 13 -2.50 6.97 -1.97
N GLN A 14 -3.58 7.01 -1.19
CA GLN A 14 -3.57 6.51 0.18
C GLN A 14 -3.33 4.99 0.19
N LYS A 15 -2.42 4.52 1.05
CA LYS A 15 -2.21 3.10 1.30
C LYS A 15 -3.16 2.58 2.38
N ALA A 16 -3.71 1.39 2.17
CA ALA A 16 -4.38 0.63 3.21
C ALA A 16 -3.32 -0.03 4.10
N HIS A 17 -3.57 -0.09 5.41
CA HIS A 17 -2.70 -0.74 6.39
C HIS A 17 -3.50 -1.84 7.09
N ILE A 18 -2.99 -3.06 7.11
CA ILE A 18 -3.64 -4.18 7.80
C ILE A 18 -2.61 -4.98 8.61
N ALA A 19 -3.10 -5.66 9.64
CA ALA A 19 -2.39 -6.70 10.36
C ALA A 19 -3.08 -8.05 10.09
N LEU A 20 -2.30 -9.07 9.74
CA LEU A 20 -2.78 -10.42 9.46
C LEU A 20 -1.83 -11.47 10.04
N LYS A 21 -2.29 -12.73 10.11
CA LYS A 21 -1.41 -13.88 10.35
C LYS A 21 -1.21 -14.63 9.04
N VAL A 22 0.02 -14.77 8.58
CA VAL A 22 0.39 -15.53 7.37
C VAL A 22 1.23 -16.71 7.79
N ASN A 23 0.78 -17.93 7.49
CA ASN A 23 1.47 -19.17 7.89
C ASN A 23 1.75 -19.25 9.41
N GLY A 24 0.86 -18.68 10.23
CA GLY A 24 1.01 -18.62 11.69
C GLY A 24 1.76 -17.40 12.21
N GLU A 25 2.50 -16.69 11.36
CA GLU A 25 3.33 -15.54 11.74
C GLU A 25 2.55 -14.22 11.61
N PRO A 26 2.63 -13.30 12.60
CA PRO A 26 2.03 -11.97 12.50
C PRO A 26 2.75 -11.10 11.47
N VAL A 27 2.00 -10.44 10.58
CA VAL A 27 2.50 -9.57 9.52
C VAL A 27 1.69 -8.26 9.49
N GLU A 28 2.39 -7.13 9.41
CA GLU A 28 1.79 -5.83 9.13
C GLU A 28 2.25 -5.35 7.75
N VAL A 29 1.29 -4.88 6.94
CA VAL A 29 1.59 -4.48 5.55
C VAL A 29 0.77 -3.28 5.11
N ALA A 30 1.41 -2.40 4.33
CA ALA A 30 0.80 -1.24 3.72
C ALA A 30 0.82 -1.33 2.18
N PHE A 31 -0.35 -1.45 1.57
CA PHE A 31 -0.51 -1.72 0.12
C PHE A 31 -1.55 -0.80 -0.52
N ALA A 32 -1.63 -0.82 -1.85
CA ALA A 32 -2.62 -0.03 -2.58
C ALA A 32 -4.03 -0.65 -2.40
N PRO A 33 -5.09 0.13 -2.07
CA PRO A 33 -6.40 -0.43 -1.71
C PRO A 33 -7.10 -1.30 -2.78
N HIS A 34 -6.66 -1.21 -4.04
CA HIS A 34 -7.22 -1.99 -5.14
C HIS A 34 -6.55 -3.36 -5.33
N LYS A 35 -5.44 -3.64 -4.62
CA LYS A 35 -4.79 -4.96 -4.69
C LYS A 35 -5.63 -6.00 -3.96
N THR A 36 -5.70 -7.18 -4.57
CA THR A 36 -6.21 -8.40 -3.96
C THR A 36 -5.22 -8.93 -2.92
N LEU A 37 -5.70 -9.79 -2.01
CA LEU A 37 -4.82 -10.43 -1.03
C LEU A 37 -3.69 -11.24 -1.71
N LEU A 38 -3.96 -11.91 -2.84
CA LEU A 38 -2.95 -12.70 -3.55
C LEU A 38 -1.84 -11.81 -4.14
N GLU A 39 -2.19 -10.67 -4.71
CA GLU A 39 -1.21 -9.68 -5.19
C GLU A 39 -0.37 -9.14 -4.03
N VAL A 40 -0.99 -8.83 -2.89
CA VAL A 40 -0.25 -8.39 -1.69
C VAL A 40 0.71 -9.48 -1.21
N LEU A 41 0.29 -10.74 -1.17
CA LEU A 41 1.14 -11.86 -0.78
C LEU A 41 2.34 -12.03 -1.73
N ARG A 42 2.12 -11.96 -3.04
CA ARG A 42 3.18 -12.23 -4.03
C ARG A 42 4.09 -11.03 -4.29
N GLU A 43 3.52 -9.84 -4.39
CA GLU A 43 4.25 -8.63 -4.83
C GLU A 43 4.77 -7.80 -3.66
N ASP A 44 3.96 -7.62 -2.60
CA ASP A 44 4.35 -6.79 -1.45
C ASP A 44 5.08 -7.62 -0.38
N LEU A 45 4.72 -8.89 -0.20
CA LEU A 45 5.32 -9.80 0.78
C LEU A 45 6.28 -10.85 0.20
N GLY A 46 6.39 -10.97 -1.13
CA GLY A 46 7.32 -11.89 -1.78
C GLY A 46 7.03 -13.38 -1.59
N LEU A 47 5.83 -13.75 -1.13
CA LEU A 47 5.41 -15.12 -0.87
C LEU A 47 4.87 -15.76 -2.16
N THR A 48 5.76 -16.13 -3.07
CA THR A 48 5.42 -16.59 -4.43
C THR A 48 5.26 -18.10 -4.58
N GLY A 49 5.44 -18.87 -3.51
CA GLY A 49 5.34 -20.33 -3.51
C GLY A 49 3.90 -20.89 -3.38
N THR A 50 2.89 -20.03 -3.57
CA THR A 50 1.46 -20.37 -3.49
C THR A 50 1.05 -21.43 -4.51
#